data_AF-A0A7S4T519-F1
#
_entry.id   AF-A0A7S4T519-F1
#
_cell.length_a   1.000
_cell.length_b   1.000
_cell.length_c   1.000
_cell.angle_alpha   90.00
_cell.angle_beta   90.00
_cell.angle_gamma   90.00
#
_symmetry.space_group_name_H-M   'P 1'
#
loop_
_entity.id
_entity.type
_entity.pdbx_description
1 polymer ?
#
loop_
_entity_poly.entity_id
_entity_poly.type
_entity_poly.pdbx_seq_one_letter_code
_entity_poly.pdbx_strand_id
1 'polypeptide(L)'
;CSQQQPPTATQRETAKGENGRKSKLGRKGDPRMHAAVVARSEDPKLGLRDALERGGFVFFREPNGNVVDTDNIALSQRKNQLSRRLRMLKQNPCKESDECDVCEDISNTNFSSAQGQNGNGETLEKNVPETKNVFPILNSKKRKMPQSDPKLDVALSQFRG
;
A
#
# COMPACT_ATOMS: atom_id res chain seq x y z
N CYS A 1 48.04 -24.16 10.16
CA CYS A 1 46.91 -25.10 9.97
C CYS A 1 45.88 -24.90 11.07
N SER A 2 44.94 -23.99 10.87
CA SER A 2 43.71 -23.92 11.69
C SER A 2 42.54 -24.06 10.73
N GLN A 3 42.03 -25.28 10.63
CA GLN A 3 40.88 -25.61 9.80
C GLN A 3 39.63 -24.96 10.39
N GLN A 4 39.01 -24.04 9.65
CA GLN A 4 37.67 -23.55 9.94
C GLN A 4 36.68 -24.42 9.15
N GLN A 5 35.74 -25.05 9.85
CA GLN A 5 34.66 -25.83 9.25
C GLN A 5 33.51 -24.90 8.79
N PRO A 6 32.83 -25.22 7.67
CA PRO A 6 31.66 -24.45 7.23
C PRO A 6 30.38 -24.84 8.01
N PRO A 7 29.45 -23.89 8.22
CA PRO A 7 28.16 -24.17 8.88
C PRO A 7 27.25 -25.02 7.99
N THR A 8 26.65 -26.05 8.60
CA THR A 8 25.78 -27.04 7.98
C THR A 8 24.42 -26.47 7.58
N ALA A 9 24.01 -26.69 6.33
CA ALA A 9 22.72 -26.32 5.78
C ALA A 9 21.57 -27.08 6.46
N THR A 10 20.75 -26.37 7.24
CA THR A 10 19.49 -26.89 7.79
C THR A 10 18.41 -26.80 6.72
N GLN A 11 17.95 -27.96 6.25
CA GLN A 11 16.84 -28.09 5.32
C GLN A 11 15.54 -27.67 6.03
N ARG A 12 14.88 -26.62 5.52
CA ARG A 12 13.52 -26.23 5.94
C ARG A 12 12.52 -26.89 5.01
N GLU A 13 11.98 -28.02 5.43
CA GLU A 13 10.84 -28.67 4.80
C GLU A 13 9.59 -27.78 4.95
N THR A 14 9.05 -27.32 3.83
CA THR A 14 7.78 -26.59 3.79
C THR A 14 6.63 -27.58 3.65
N ALA A 15 6.10 -28.02 4.79
CA ALA A 15 4.86 -28.80 4.83
C ALA A 15 3.68 -27.94 4.34
N LYS A 16 3.26 -28.19 3.11
CA LYS A 16 2.06 -27.62 2.47
C LYS A 16 0.82 -28.30 3.06
N GLY A 17 0.34 -27.75 4.18
CA GLY A 17 -0.92 -28.16 4.79
C GLY A 17 -2.12 -27.65 3.97
N GLU A 18 -2.72 -28.54 3.19
CA GLU A 18 -4.07 -28.38 2.65
C GLU A 18 -5.06 -28.65 3.79
N ASN A 19 -5.58 -27.61 4.44
CA ASN A 19 -6.71 -27.76 5.37
C ASN A 19 -7.56 -26.49 5.44
N GLY A 20 -8.80 -26.62 4.95
CA GLY A 20 -9.96 -25.81 5.36
C GLY A 20 -9.94 -24.35 4.97
N ARG A 21 -10.62 -24.01 3.86
CA ARG A 21 -11.06 -22.64 3.56
C ARG A 21 -12.14 -22.23 4.58
N LYS A 22 -11.74 -21.97 5.83
CA LYS A 22 -12.59 -21.26 6.78
C LYS A 22 -12.83 -19.88 6.18
N SER A 23 -14.08 -19.58 5.83
CA SER A 23 -14.51 -18.30 5.29
C SER A 23 -13.96 -17.22 6.20
N LYS A 24 -13.03 -16.45 5.64
CA LYS A 24 -12.23 -15.46 6.35
C LYS A 24 -13.12 -14.22 6.50
N LEU A 25 -14.19 -14.31 7.30
CA LEU A 25 -14.83 -13.11 7.82
C LEU A 25 -13.73 -12.34 8.55
N GLY A 26 -13.18 -11.35 7.86
CA GLY A 26 -12.04 -10.58 8.33
C GLY A 26 -12.38 -9.92 9.66
N ARG A 27 -11.36 -9.69 10.48
CA ARG A 27 -11.52 -8.89 11.70
C ARG A 27 -12.13 -7.54 11.30
N LYS A 28 -13.24 -7.15 11.95
CA LYS A 28 -13.85 -5.82 11.80
C LYS A 28 -12.76 -4.77 12.02
N GLY A 29 -12.57 -3.87 11.05
CA GLY A 29 -11.47 -2.92 11.11
C GLY A 29 -11.64 -1.93 12.27
N ASP A 30 -10.54 -1.28 12.67
CA ASP A 30 -10.53 -0.28 13.75
C ASP A 30 -11.66 0.77 13.57
N PRO A 31 -12.57 0.94 14.54
CA PRO A 31 -13.68 1.90 14.44
C PRO A 31 -13.19 3.35 14.35
N ARG A 32 -12.10 3.72 15.05
CA ARG A 32 -11.50 5.07 14.96
C ARG A 32 -11.02 5.38 13.55
N MET A 33 -10.47 4.37 12.88
CA MET A 33 -10.04 4.48 11.49
C MET A 33 -11.22 4.62 10.53
N HIS A 34 -12.38 4.01 10.81
CA HIS A 34 -13.59 4.24 10.00
C HIS A 34 -14.10 5.67 10.17
N ALA A 35 -14.19 6.17 11.40
CA ALA A 35 -14.58 7.56 11.67
C ALA A 35 -13.66 8.57 10.97
N ALA A 36 -12.34 8.34 11.00
CA ALA A 36 -11.38 9.19 10.28
C ALA A 36 -11.57 9.17 8.75
N VAL A 37 -11.94 8.01 8.19
CA VAL A 37 -12.25 7.89 6.76
C VAL A 37 -13.49 8.70 6.41
N VAL A 38 -14.56 8.57 7.19
CA VAL A 38 -15.82 9.30 7.00
C VAL A 38 -15.59 10.81 7.08
N ALA A 39 -14.91 11.28 8.12
CA ALA A 39 -14.59 12.70 8.27
C ALA A 39 -13.81 13.27 7.07
N ARG A 40 -12.92 12.47 6.48
CA ARG A 40 -12.13 12.88 5.31
C ARG A 40 -12.89 12.78 3.99
N SER A 41 -13.84 11.86 3.88
CA SER A 41 -14.73 11.78 2.70
C SER A 41 -15.73 12.93 2.68
N GLU A 42 -16.25 13.33 3.84
CA GLU A 42 -17.14 14.49 3.99
C GLU A 42 -16.41 15.81 3.68
N ASP A 43 -15.20 15.97 4.24
CA ASP A 43 -14.38 17.18 4.08
C ASP A 43 -13.04 16.88 3.38
N PRO A 44 -12.95 16.91 2.04
CA PRO A 44 -11.71 16.63 1.31
C PRO A 44 -10.55 17.60 1.57
N LYS A 45 -10.83 18.78 2.17
CA LYS A 45 -9.83 19.82 2.48
C LYS A 45 -9.01 19.51 3.75
N LEU A 46 -9.52 18.66 4.64
CA LEU A 46 -9.05 18.40 6.01
C LEU A 46 -7.65 17.79 6.31
N GLY A 47 -6.57 17.93 5.55
CA GLY A 47 -5.34 17.14 5.83
C GLY A 47 -5.55 15.63 6.14
N LEU A 48 -4.51 14.91 6.57
CA LEU A 48 -4.64 13.51 7.02
C LEU A 48 -4.53 13.36 8.54
N ARG A 49 -3.77 14.25 9.16
CA ARG A 49 -3.57 14.24 10.61
C ARG A 49 -4.86 14.65 11.32
N ASP A 50 -5.45 15.75 10.88
CA ASP A 50 -6.65 16.31 11.50
C ASP A 50 -7.85 15.35 11.35
N ALA A 51 -7.96 14.67 10.21
CA ALA A 51 -8.95 13.60 10.03
C ALA A 51 -8.76 12.43 11.00
N LEU A 52 -7.50 12.04 11.31
CA LEU A 52 -7.22 11.03 12.33
C LEU A 52 -7.57 11.53 13.73
N GLU A 53 -7.26 12.79 14.04
CA GLU A 53 -7.62 13.40 15.33
C GLU A 53 -9.15 13.46 15.50
N ARG A 54 -9.91 13.82 14.45
CA ARG A 54 -11.39 13.74 14.44
C ARG A 54 -11.91 12.31 14.62
N GLY A 55 -11.18 11.31 14.11
CA GLY A 55 -11.50 9.90 14.31
C GLY A 55 -11.19 9.35 15.71
N GLY A 56 -10.65 10.18 16.62
CA GLY A 56 -10.33 9.81 18.00
C GLY A 56 -8.92 9.26 18.21
N PHE A 57 -7.99 9.53 17.28
CA PHE A 57 -6.57 9.25 17.51
C PHE A 57 -5.90 10.39 18.28
N VAL A 58 -5.12 10.04 19.31
CA VAL A 58 -4.38 11.02 20.11
C VAL A 58 -2.89 10.78 19.89
N PHE A 59 -2.22 11.78 19.34
CA PHE A 59 -0.81 11.68 18.98
C PHE A 59 0.08 12.37 20.01
N PHE A 60 1.10 11.65 20.48
CA PHE A 60 2.12 12.14 21.38
C PHE A 60 3.45 12.24 20.64
N ARG A 61 4.24 13.26 20.98
CA ARG A 61 5.61 13.39 20.50
C ARG A 61 6.56 12.76 21.51
N GLU A 62 7.26 11.72 21.08
CA GLU A 62 8.32 11.08 21.85
C GLU A 62 9.56 11.99 21.93
N PRO A 63 10.44 11.81 22.92
CA PRO A 63 11.72 12.54 23.01
C PRO A 63 12.60 12.33 21.77
N ASN A 64 12.44 11.20 21.07
CA ASN A 64 13.15 10.89 19.83
C ASN A 64 12.65 11.71 18.62
N GLY A 65 11.65 12.57 18.79
CA GLY A 65 11.00 13.34 17.72
C GLY A 65 9.95 12.56 16.93
N ASN A 66 9.79 11.27 17.20
CA ASN A 66 8.74 10.44 16.61
C ASN A 66 7.37 10.84 17.15
N VAL A 67 6.34 10.73 16.31
CA VAL A 67 4.95 10.97 16.69
C VAL A 67 4.20 9.64 16.65
N VAL A 68 3.70 9.22 17.81
CA VAL A 68 3.03 7.93 18.01
C VAL A 68 1.64 8.13 18.62
N ASP A 69 0.75 7.19 18.36
CA ASP A 69 -0.58 7.13 18.96
C ASP A 69 -0.53 6.44 20.35
N THR A 70 -1.66 6.46 21.06
CA THR A 70 -1.97 5.67 22.27
C THR A 70 -1.57 4.19 22.16
N ASP A 71 -1.71 3.59 20.97
CA ASP A 71 -1.34 2.20 20.70
C ASP A 71 0.15 2.00 20.36
N ASN A 72 0.99 3.03 20.54
CA ASN A 72 2.39 3.07 20.08
C ASN A 72 2.56 2.84 18.57
N ILE A 73 1.56 3.23 17.78
CA ILE A 73 1.60 3.16 16.32
C ILE A 73 2.04 4.51 15.77
N ALA A 74 3.07 4.52 14.92
CA ALA A 74 3.59 5.75 14.33
C ALA A 74 2.53 6.47 13.46
N LEU A 75 2.51 7.80 13.54
CA LEU A 75 1.61 8.65 12.75
C LEU A 75 1.69 8.37 11.24
N SER A 76 2.89 8.08 10.72
CA SER A 76 3.11 7.72 9.32
C SER A 76 2.33 6.46 8.90
N GLN A 77 2.28 5.46 9.79
CA GLN A 77 1.54 4.21 9.56
C GLN A 77 0.03 4.48 9.54
N ARG A 78 -0.50 5.25 10.50
CA ARG A 78 -1.92 5.65 10.52
C ARG A 78 -2.32 6.44 9.28
N LYS A 79 -1.49 7.40 8.85
CA LYS A 79 -1.70 8.15 7.59
C LYS A 79 -1.75 7.23 6.37
N ASN A 80 -0.85 6.26 6.28
CA ASN A 80 -0.85 5.29 5.17
C ASN A 80 -2.12 4.42 5.19
N GLN A 81 -2.57 3.97 6.37
CA GLN A 81 -3.82 3.23 6.51
C GLN A 81 -5.03 4.03 6.01
N LEU A 82 -5.16 5.29 6.45
CA LEU A 82 -6.21 6.19 6.00
C LEU A 82 -6.15 6.39 4.47
N SER A 83 -4.96 6.65 3.92
CA SER A 83 -4.78 6.83 2.47
C SER A 83 -5.20 5.59 1.66
N ARG A 84 -4.90 4.38 2.16
CA ARG A 84 -5.28 3.12 1.50
C ARG A 84 -6.79 2.98 1.47
N ARG A 85 -7.47 3.23 2.59
CA ARG A 85 -8.94 3.13 2.68
C ARG A 85 -9.63 4.13 1.76
N LEU A 86 -9.15 5.36 1.69
CA LEU A 86 -9.68 6.37 0.78
C LEU A 86 -9.52 5.98 -0.70
N ARG A 87 -8.40 5.33 -1.06
CA ARG A 87 -8.22 4.78 -2.42
C ARG A 87 -9.23 3.67 -2.73
N MET A 88 -9.48 2.77 -1.77
CA MET A 88 -10.46 1.69 -1.96
C MET A 88 -11.88 2.23 -2.13
N LEU A 89 -12.27 3.25 -1.36
CA LEU A 89 -13.55 3.94 -1.55
C LEU A 89 -13.69 4.56 -2.94
N LYS A 90 -12.61 5.17 -3.45
CA LYS A 90 -12.61 5.76 -4.79
C LYS A 90 -12.64 4.72 -5.91
N GLN A 91 -12.03 3.56 -5.71
CA GLN A 91 -11.98 2.48 -6.70
C GLN A 91 -13.28 1.66 -6.72
N ASN A 92 -13.96 1.55 -5.59
CA ASN A 92 -15.19 0.80 -5.44
C ASN A 92 -16.32 1.75 -5.01
N PRO A 93 -16.96 2.49 -5.93
CA PRO A 93 -18.20 3.21 -5.64
C PRO A 93 -19.37 2.22 -5.49
N CYS A 94 -19.19 1.14 -4.71
CA CYS A 94 -20.25 0.20 -4.39
C CYS A 94 -21.22 0.87 -3.43
N LYS A 95 -22.18 1.54 -4.06
CA LYS A 95 -23.57 1.81 -3.67
C LYS A 95 -23.88 1.56 -2.20
N GLU A 96 -24.06 2.67 -1.51
CA GLU A 96 -24.86 2.81 -0.31
C GLU A 96 -26.31 2.41 -0.65
N SER A 97 -26.57 1.10 -0.67
CA SER A 97 -27.92 0.56 -0.56
C SER A 97 -27.90 -0.36 0.63
N ASP A 98 -28.49 0.14 1.72
CA ASP A 98 -29.06 -0.66 2.78
C ASP A 98 -29.87 -1.83 2.16
N GLU A 99 -29.82 -2.99 2.81
CA GLU A 99 -30.30 -4.32 2.38
C GLU A 99 -29.20 -5.23 1.79
N CYS A 100 -28.51 -5.96 2.67
CA CYS A 100 -28.11 -7.34 2.37
C CYS A 100 -28.34 -8.23 3.59
N ASP A 101 -29.62 -8.38 3.96
CA ASP A 101 -30.10 -9.71 4.31
C ASP A 101 -30.19 -10.54 3.01
N VAL A 102 -29.86 -11.82 3.12
CA VAL A 102 -29.81 -12.86 2.05
C VAL A 102 -28.48 -12.99 1.30
N CYS A 103 -27.71 -13.96 1.77
CA CYS A 103 -26.76 -14.74 1.01
C CYS A 103 -27.45 -15.52 -0.13
N GLU A 104 -27.05 -15.29 -1.38
CA GLU A 104 -27.22 -16.27 -2.46
C GLU A 104 -25.89 -16.53 -3.18
N ASP A 105 -25.52 -17.81 -3.14
CA ASP A 105 -24.45 -18.43 -3.91
C ASP A 105 -24.65 -18.19 -5.40
N ILE A 106 -23.73 -17.43 -6.03
CA ILE A 106 -23.50 -17.58 -7.47
C ILE A 106 -22.02 -17.88 -7.68
N SER A 107 -21.80 -19.18 -7.84
CA SER A 107 -20.60 -19.80 -8.38
C SER A 107 -20.02 -19.08 -9.59
N ASN A 108 -18.70 -18.93 -9.59
CA ASN A 108 -17.82 -18.96 -10.77
C ASN A 108 -18.35 -18.30 -12.06
N THR A 109 -17.94 -17.07 -12.31
CA THR A 109 -17.65 -16.66 -13.69
C THR A 109 -16.29 -15.99 -13.77
N ASN A 110 -15.47 -16.52 -14.68
CA ASN A 110 -14.16 -16.03 -15.04
C ASN A 110 -14.20 -14.55 -15.40
N PHE A 111 -13.55 -13.70 -14.61
CA PHE A 111 -13.33 -12.29 -14.97
C PHE A 111 -12.18 -12.24 -15.99
N SER A 112 -12.52 -12.48 -17.26
CA SER A 112 -11.67 -12.16 -18.39
C SER A 112 -11.45 -10.66 -18.44
N SER A 113 -10.18 -10.29 -18.26
CA SER A 113 -9.63 -8.96 -18.52
C SER A 113 -9.93 -8.52 -19.95
N ALA A 114 -10.97 -7.70 -20.15
CA ALA A 114 -11.20 -6.97 -21.39
C ALA A 114 -10.77 -5.51 -21.22
N GLN A 115 -9.85 -5.09 -22.07
CA GLN A 115 -9.48 -3.70 -22.32
C GLN A 115 -10.73 -2.92 -22.76
N GLY A 116 -11.00 -1.79 -22.11
CA GLY A 116 -12.04 -0.84 -22.50
C GLY A 116 -11.45 0.57 -22.51
N GLN A 117 -11.21 1.09 -23.70
CA GLN A 117 -10.89 2.49 -23.97
C GLN A 117 -12.17 3.34 -23.99
N ASN A 118 -11.98 4.65 -23.78
CA ASN A 118 -12.82 5.78 -24.24
C ASN A 118 -14.10 6.14 -23.46
N GLY A 119 -14.16 7.42 -23.07
CA GLY A 119 -15.36 8.10 -22.55
C GLY A 119 -15.05 9.53 -22.10
N ASN A 120 -14.94 10.45 -23.08
CA ASN A 120 -14.97 11.90 -22.86
C ASN A 120 -16.37 12.34 -22.41
N GLY A 121 -16.46 13.25 -21.44
CA GLY A 121 -17.67 13.96 -21.04
C GLY A 121 -17.29 15.07 -20.07
N GLU A 122 -16.92 16.25 -20.57
CA GLU A 122 -17.79 17.40 -20.88
C GLU A 122 -17.87 18.38 -19.70
N THR A 123 -17.77 19.65 -20.08
CA THR A 123 -17.13 20.74 -19.36
C THR A 123 -18.19 21.58 -18.64
N LEU A 124 -17.93 22.00 -17.39
CA LEU A 124 -18.54 23.22 -16.85
C LEU A 124 -17.43 24.11 -16.30
N GLU A 125 -17.00 25.04 -17.15
CA GLU A 125 -16.09 26.13 -16.84
C GLU A 125 -16.63 26.99 -15.70
N LYS A 126 -15.84 27.17 -14.65
CA LYS A 126 -15.89 28.36 -13.81
C LYS A 126 -14.50 28.95 -13.75
N ASN A 127 -14.39 30.11 -14.38
CA ASN A 127 -13.29 31.08 -14.36
C ASN A 127 -12.50 31.08 -13.04
N VAL A 128 -11.20 30.75 -13.11
CA VAL A 128 -10.22 31.04 -12.06
C VAL A 128 -9.00 31.68 -12.74
N PRO A 129 -8.51 32.84 -12.25
CA PRO A 129 -7.43 33.57 -12.88
C PRO A 129 -6.10 32.80 -12.85
N GLU A 130 -5.42 32.92 -13.98
CA GLU A 130 -4.13 32.38 -14.37
C GLU A 130 -3.01 32.80 -13.40
N THR A 131 -2.69 31.95 -12.43
CA THR A 131 -1.40 32.06 -11.71
C THR A 131 -0.36 31.19 -12.39
N LYS A 132 0.54 31.86 -13.13
CA LYS A 132 1.77 31.30 -13.69
C LYS A 132 2.70 30.85 -12.56
N ASN A 133 2.48 29.65 -12.02
CA ASN A 133 3.46 28.98 -11.17
C ASN A 133 4.27 28.01 -12.02
N VAL A 134 5.30 28.57 -12.65
CA VAL A 134 6.43 27.85 -13.22
C VAL A 134 7.14 27.15 -12.05
N PHE A 135 6.76 25.91 -11.74
CA PHE A 135 7.56 25.07 -10.86
C PHE A 135 8.76 24.54 -11.67
N PRO A 136 10.01 24.87 -11.28
CA PRO A 136 11.17 24.29 -11.93
C PRO A 136 11.18 22.78 -11.68
N ILE A 137 11.16 22.03 -12.77
CA ILE A 137 11.40 20.58 -12.79
C ILE A 137 12.80 20.36 -12.21
N LEU A 138 12.86 19.87 -10.97
CA LEU A 138 14.11 19.49 -10.34
C LEU A 138 14.76 18.36 -11.14
N ASN A 139 15.94 18.67 -11.65
CA ASN A 139 16.81 17.80 -12.42
C ASN A 139 16.94 16.41 -11.80
N SER A 140 16.58 15.40 -12.60
CA SER A 140 16.83 13.99 -12.38
C SER A 140 18.31 13.76 -12.08
N LYS A 141 18.64 13.53 -10.81
CA LYS A 141 19.97 13.14 -10.36
C LYS A 141 20.32 11.80 -11.00
N LYS A 142 21.13 11.85 -12.06
CA LYS A 142 21.70 10.73 -12.80
C LYS A 142 22.35 9.77 -11.80
N ARG A 143 21.66 8.68 -11.46
CA ARG A 143 22.24 7.59 -10.66
C ARG A 143 23.35 6.97 -11.51
N LYS A 144 24.59 7.15 -11.07
CA LYS A 144 25.76 6.49 -11.66
C LYS A 144 25.57 4.98 -11.43
N MET A 145 25.32 4.24 -12.51
CA MET A 145 25.29 2.77 -12.47
C MET A 145 26.65 2.27 -11.97
N PRO A 146 26.70 1.37 -10.98
CA PRO A 146 27.96 0.69 -10.66
C PRO A 146 28.39 -0.10 -11.90
N GLN A 147 29.60 0.16 -12.38
CA GLN A 147 30.19 -0.67 -13.43
C GLN A 147 30.48 -2.04 -12.84
N SER A 148 30.03 -3.08 -13.53
CA SER A 148 30.32 -4.48 -13.23
C SER A 148 31.82 -4.71 -13.27
N ASP A 149 32.38 -5.22 -12.16
CA ASP A 149 33.78 -5.62 -12.06
C ASP A 149 34.07 -6.83 -12.99
N PRO A 150 35.02 -6.73 -13.94
CA PRO A 150 35.40 -7.85 -14.80
C PRO A 150 36.48 -8.72 -14.13
N LYS A 151 36.14 -9.37 -13.01
CA LYS A 151 37.06 -10.30 -12.32
C LYS A 151 36.41 -11.63 -11.96
N LEU A 152 35.74 -12.30 -12.91
CA LEU A 152 35.35 -13.71 -12.77
C LEU A 152 35.38 -14.48 -14.11
N ASP A 153 36.43 -14.32 -14.92
CA ASP A 153 36.63 -15.10 -16.17
C ASP A 153 37.89 -15.97 -16.16
N VAL A 154 38.34 -16.46 -14.99
CA VAL A 154 39.51 -17.37 -14.92
C VAL A 154 39.22 -18.63 -14.10
N ALA A 155 38.13 -19.32 -14.42
CA ALA A 155 37.88 -20.64 -13.82
C ALA A 155 37.02 -21.56 -14.69
N LEU A 156 37.33 -21.72 -15.98
CA LEU A 156 36.68 -22.78 -16.77
C LEU A 156 37.52 -23.29 -17.96
N SER A 157 38.80 -23.61 -17.73
CA SER A 157 39.62 -24.26 -18.78
C SER A 157 40.45 -25.47 -18.31
N GLN A 158 40.21 -26.02 -17.13
CA GLN A 158 40.99 -27.16 -16.63
C GLN A 158 40.09 -28.31 -16.16
N PHE A 159 39.31 -28.89 -17.06
CA PHE A 159 38.75 -30.24 -16.88
C PHE A 159 38.36 -30.85 -18.24
N ARG A 160 39.35 -30.97 -19.13
CA ARG A 160 39.35 -31.98 -20.20
C ARG A 160 40.75 -32.56 -20.29
N GLY A 161 40.91 -33.70 -19.64
CA GLY A 161 42.05 -34.60 -19.68
C GLY A 161 41.54 -35.93 -19.14
#